data_AF-A0A957DQQ1-F1
#
_entry.id   AF-A0A957DQQ1-F1
#
_cell.length_a   1.000
_cell.length_b   1.000
_cell.length_c   1.000
_cell.angle_alpha   90.00
_cell.angle_beta   90.00
_cell.angle_gamma   90.00
#
_symmetry.space_group_name_H-M   'P 1'
#
loop_
_entity.id
_entity.type
_entity.pdbx_description
1 polymer ?
#
loop_
_entity_poly.entity_id
_entity_poly.type
_entity_poly.pdbx_seq_one_letter_code
_entity_poly.pdbx_strand_id
1 'polypeptide(L)'
;MSFQTGFLGTDASFITDITLLAEIIFFVAVCLGVVAQRRGRYKLHDWIQTPVVILNLLLIIFVMVSSFVGQRVVSTLPQRPTDAYYLVVAIHAALGLIAEGLAIYALLAGHKILPRKIGRLRYWMWATFGFWTAALIAGVATYYIWYMQTPEPVAEGPGVEEIANEDEGETAVTQAFLQNFTFAPADLTVTAGTEVTWINQDGAPHNITFVDGSVASDNFFQGESFATTFTEPGVYNIYCTLHGSPDGSGMALRVTVLEDNEANTAVVAAAPTPNPIPPTPTPAPTVPPPPVELVEPETPEQVVVGLVSFYDATAPSDSVAVLLNSIAAPETNTTLAAWLTDSQ
;
A
#
# COMPACT_ATOMS: atom_id res chain seq x y z
N MET A 1 -11.06 -18.00 -3.94
CA MET A 1 -12.24 -17.31 -3.35
C MET A 1 -12.04 -15.84 -3.63
N SER A 2 -13.02 -15.09 -4.17
CA SER A 2 -12.83 -13.65 -4.43
C SER A 2 -12.40 -12.95 -3.14
N PHE A 3 -11.24 -12.27 -3.15
CA PHE A 3 -10.91 -11.33 -2.10
C PHE A 3 -11.99 -10.25 -2.11
N GLN A 4 -12.86 -10.28 -1.11
CA GLN A 4 -13.74 -9.16 -0.87
C GLN A 4 -12.86 -8.03 -0.36
N THR A 5 -12.90 -6.91 -1.07
CA THR A 5 -12.47 -5.63 -0.56
C THR A 5 -13.10 -5.42 0.81
N GLY A 6 -12.38 -4.74 1.70
CA GLY A 6 -12.88 -4.37 3.01
C GLY A 6 -14.25 -3.69 2.92
N PHE A 7 -15.06 -3.84 3.96
CA PHE A 7 -16.37 -3.20 4.06
C PHE A 7 -16.29 -1.80 4.69
N LEU A 8 -15.12 -1.39 5.19
CA LEU A 8 -14.88 -0.08 5.79
C LEU A 8 -14.55 1.01 4.77
N GLY A 9 -14.51 0.69 3.47
CA GLY A 9 -14.22 1.65 2.41
C GLY A 9 -12.75 2.09 2.37
N THR A 10 -11.86 1.23 2.85
CA THR A 10 -10.41 1.37 2.81
C THR A 10 -9.82 0.30 1.88
N ASP A 11 -8.51 0.35 1.64
CA ASP A 11 -7.82 -0.67 0.85
C ASP A 11 -7.52 -1.95 1.64
N ALA A 12 -8.02 -2.04 2.88
CA ALA A 12 -7.83 -3.20 3.73
C ALA A 12 -8.60 -4.43 3.21
N SER A 13 -8.07 -5.61 3.50
CA SER A 13 -8.79 -6.86 3.23
C SER A 13 -10.01 -7.01 4.14
N PHE A 14 -11.00 -7.79 3.72
CA PHE A 14 -12.14 -8.16 4.55
C PHE A 14 -11.73 -8.75 5.93
N ILE A 15 -10.67 -9.56 5.97
CA ILE A 15 -10.16 -10.15 7.22
C ILE A 15 -9.56 -9.06 8.12
N THR A 16 -8.84 -8.12 7.54
CA THR A 16 -8.26 -6.98 8.25
C THR A 16 -9.36 -6.14 8.91
N ASP A 17 -10.45 -5.84 8.18
CA ASP A 17 -11.59 -5.08 8.70
C ASP A 17 -12.31 -5.82 9.83
N ILE A 18 -12.56 -7.11 9.66
CA ILE A 18 -13.18 -7.94 10.72
C ILE A 18 -12.30 -7.96 11.96
N THR A 19 -10.98 -8.07 11.79
CA THR A 19 -10.03 -8.11 12.92
C THR A 19 -10.08 -6.79 13.69
N LEU A 20 -10.02 -5.65 12.99
CA LEU A 20 -10.15 -4.32 13.62
C LEU A 20 -11.48 -4.17 14.37
N LEU A 21 -12.58 -4.60 13.75
CA LEU A 21 -13.90 -4.53 14.37
C LEU A 21 -14.00 -5.41 15.62
N ALA A 22 -13.43 -6.62 15.58
CA ALA A 22 -13.39 -7.54 16.71
C ALA A 22 -12.61 -6.92 17.89
N GLU A 23 -11.46 -6.31 17.63
CA GLU A 23 -10.65 -5.62 18.64
C GLU A 23 -11.42 -4.45 19.29
N ILE A 24 -12.14 -3.65 18.50
CA ILE A 24 -12.99 -2.56 19.02
C ILE A 24 -14.10 -3.12 19.91
N ILE A 25 -14.77 -4.21 19.50
CA ILE A 25 -15.83 -4.86 20.28
C ILE A 25 -15.26 -5.40 21.60
N PHE A 26 -14.10 -6.05 21.57
CA PHE A 26 -13.43 -6.55 22.76
C PHE A 26 -13.06 -5.42 23.71
N PHE A 27 -12.54 -4.30 23.19
CA PHE A 27 -12.22 -3.15 24.01
C PHE A 27 -13.46 -2.54 24.69
N VAL A 28 -14.57 -2.42 23.97
CA VAL A 28 -15.85 -2.00 24.55
C VAL A 28 -16.29 -2.97 25.66
N ALA A 29 -16.14 -4.28 25.46
CA ALA A 29 -16.44 -5.28 26.47
C ALA A 29 -15.53 -5.16 27.72
N VAL A 30 -14.24 -4.82 27.55
CA VAL A 30 -13.35 -4.48 28.67
C VAL A 30 -13.83 -3.25 29.42
N CYS A 31 -14.21 -2.18 28.73
CA CYS A 31 -14.78 -0.98 29.37
C CYS A 31 -16.04 -1.32 30.18
N LEU A 32 -16.94 -2.14 29.64
CA LEU A 32 -18.12 -2.63 30.36
C LEU A 32 -17.74 -3.46 31.59
N GLY A 33 -16.71 -4.29 31.48
CA GLY A 33 -16.13 -5.03 32.60
C GLY A 33 -15.60 -4.13 33.71
N VAL A 34 -14.90 -3.04 33.37
CA VAL A 34 -14.42 -2.04 34.34
C VAL A 34 -15.60 -1.36 35.05
N VAL A 35 -16.64 -0.98 34.30
CA VAL A 35 -17.87 -0.40 34.88
C VAL A 35 -18.57 -1.39 35.82
N ALA A 36 -18.68 -2.65 35.43
CA ALA A 36 -19.26 -3.71 36.28
C ALA A 36 -18.46 -3.89 37.57
N GLN A 37 -17.13 -3.90 37.49
CA GLN A 37 -16.23 -4.01 38.64
C GLN A 37 -16.36 -2.81 39.58
N ARG A 38 -16.39 -1.58 39.06
CA ARG A 38 -16.60 -0.36 39.87
C ARG A 38 -17.96 -0.30 40.55
N ARG A 39 -18.99 -0.91 39.96
CA ARG A 39 -20.34 -1.05 40.54
C ARG A 39 -20.48 -2.25 41.48
N GLY A 40 -19.40 -2.96 41.79
CA GLY A 40 -19.41 -4.14 42.67
C GLY A 40 -20.05 -5.40 42.05
N ARG A 41 -20.31 -5.41 40.75
CA ARG A 41 -20.90 -6.54 40.02
C ARG A 41 -19.82 -7.51 39.52
N TYR A 42 -19.11 -8.15 40.45
CA TYR A 42 -17.93 -8.97 40.15
C TYR A 42 -18.22 -10.20 39.28
N LYS A 43 -19.40 -10.84 39.45
CA LYS A 43 -19.80 -11.96 38.59
C LYS A 43 -19.97 -11.53 37.13
N LEU A 44 -20.58 -10.36 36.90
CA LEU A 44 -20.75 -9.82 35.55
C LEU A 44 -19.39 -9.46 34.93
N HIS A 45 -18.50 -8.84 35.70
CA HIS A 45 -17.13 -8.59 35.26
C HIS A 45 -16.46 -9.90 34.81
N ASP A 46 -16.48 -10.95 35.64
CA ASP A 46 -15.84 -12.23 35.34
C ASP A 46 -16.40 -12.91 34.08
N TRP A 47 -17.74 -12.92 33.93
CA TRP A 47 -18.43 -13.46 32.76
C TRP A 47 -18.10 -12.73 31.45
N ILE A 48 -17.80 -11.43 31.51
CA ILE A 48 -17.41 -10.66 30.32
C ILE A 48 -15.92 -10.80 30.06
N GLN A 49 -15.08 -10.67 31.09
CA GLN A 49 -13.62 -10.62 30.90
C GLN A 49 -13.03 -11.97 30.52
N THR A 50 -13.52 -13.07 31.07
CA THR A 50 -12.94 -14.40 30.79
C THR A 50 -13.03 -14.77 29.29
N PRO A 51 -14.19 -14.66 28.61
CA PRO A 51 -14.25 -14.88 27.17
C PRO A 51 -13.42 -13.89 26.37
N VAL A 52 -13.39 -12.61 26.76
CA VAL A 52 -12.63 -11.58 26.05
C VAL A 52 -11.13 -11.92 26.02
N VAL A 53 -10.54 -12.30 27.15
CA VAL A 53 -9.13 -12.71 27.21
C VAL A 53 -8.88 -13.96 26.36
N ILE A 54 -9.74 -14.98 26.47
CA ILE A 54 -9.56 -16.23 25.71
C ILE A 54 -9.69 -16.00 24.20
N LEU A 55 -10.70 -15.26 23.76
CA LEU A 55 -10.91 -14.97 22.34
C LEU A 55 -9.81 -14.07 21.78
N ASN A 56 -9.34 -13.10 22.56
CA ASN A 56 -8.20 -12.27 22.19
C ASN A 56 -6.92 -13.10 22.02
N LEU A 57 -6.66 -14.05 22.93
CA LEU A 57 -5.54 -14.97 22.81
C LEU A 57 -5.62 -15.80 21.51
N LEU A 58 -6.82 -16.25 21.12
CA LEU A 58 -7.01 -16.95 19.85
C LEU A 58 -6.74 -16.03 18.64
N LEU A 59 -7.19 -14.78 18.67
CA LEU A 59 -6.86 -13.82 17.60
C LEU A 59 -5.35 -13.59 17.50
N ILE A 60 -4.66 -13.43 18.62
CA ILE A 60 -3.20 -13.29 18.62
C ILE A 60 -2.54 -14.53 18.00
N ILE A 61 -2.96 -15.74 18.39
CA ILE A 61 -2.37 -16.97 17.88
C ILE A 61 -2.64 -17.17 16.38
N PHE A 62 -3.85 -16.92 15.91
CA PHE A 62 -4.21 -17.24 14.52
C PHE A 62 -3.96 -16.10 13.54
N VAL A 63 -4.10 -14.85 13.95
CA VAL A 63 -3.94 -13.68 13.08
C VAL A 63 -2.54 -13.11 13.20
N MET A 64 -2.10 -12.73 14.41
CA MET A 64 -0.79 -12.10 14.60
C MET A 64 0.36 -13.04 14.25
N VAL A 65 0.39 -14.27 14.79
CA VAL A 65 1.50 -15.21 14.46
C VAL A 65 1.51 -15.54 12.97
N SER A 66 0.34 -15.72 12.36
CA SER A 66 0.25 -15.98 10.91
C SER A 66 0.78 -14.81 10.09
N SER A 67 0.46 -13.56 10.46
CA SER A 67 1.02 -12.36 9.82
C SER A 67 2.55 -12.29 9.99
N PHE A 68 3.08 -12.51 11.20
CA PHE A 68 4.53 -12.43 11.44
C PHE A 68 5.35 -13.47 10.66
N VAL A 69 4.79 -14.67 10.46
CA VAL A 69 5.42 -15.73 9.67
C VAL A 69 5.19 -15.50 8.17
N GLY A 70 3.95 -15.24 7.75
CA GLY A 70 3.57 -15.12 6.34
C GLY A 70 4.10 -13.85 5.67
N GLN A 71 4.19 -12.74 6.40
CA GLN A 71 4.69 -11.46 5.90
C GLN A 71 6.20 -11.27 6.17
N ARG A 72 6.90 -12.34 6.61
CA ARG A 72 8.36 -12.38 6.83
C ARG A 72 8.89 -11.31 7.81
N VAL A 73 8.03 -10.76 8.66
CA VAL A 73 8.41 -9.72 9.65
C VAL A 73 9.56 -10.20 10.54
N VAL A 74 9.52 -11.46 11.00
CA VAL A 74 10.55 -12.03 11.88
C VAL A 74 11.92 -12.12 11.20
N SER A 75 11.96 -12.44 9.91
CA SER A 75 13.21 -12.56 9.15
C SER A 75 13.76 -11.22 8.66
N THR A 76 12.88 -10.25 8.37
CA THR A 76 13.27 -8.97 7.76
C THR A 76 13.58 -7.89 8.80
N LEU A 77 12.93 -7.89 9.97
CA LEU A 77 13.17 -6.89 11.02
C LEU A 77 14.66 -6.77 11.44
N PRO A 78 15.43 -7.86 11.60
CA PRO A 78 16.87 -7.75 11.91
C PRO A 78 17.71 -7.15 10.75
N GLN A 79 17.22 -7.27 9.52
CA GLN A 79 17.92 -6.79 8.32
C GLN A 79 17.60 -5.32 8.04
N ARG A 80 16.36 -4.90 8.34
CA ARG A 80 15.87 -3.53 8.14
C ARG A 80 15.25 -2.94 9.41
N PRO A 81 16.06 -2.72 10.47
CA PRO A 81 15.56 -2.37 11.82
C PRO A 81 14.98 -0.95 11.93
N THR A 82 15.27 -0.09 10.95
CA THR A 82 14.83 1.32 10.93
C THR A 82 13.58 1.55 10.10
N ASP A 83 13.09 0.54 9.38
CA ASP A 83 11.88 0.68 8.57
C ASP A 83 10.66 0.88 9.48
N ALA A 84 9.95 1.99 9.27
CA ALA A 84 8.80 2.37 10.07
C ALA A 84 7.71 1.29 10.09
N TYR A 85 7.50 0.61 8.96
CA TYR A 85 6.56 -0.52 8.84
C TYR A 85 6.81 -1.60 9.90
N TYR A 86 8.02 -2.18 9.90
CA TYR A 86 8.36 -3.26 10.81
C TYR A 86 8.43 -2.79 12.27
N LEU A 87 8.88 -1.55 12.50
CA LEU A 87 8.97 -1.00 13.85
C LEU A 87 7.59 -0.80 14.49
N VAL A 88 6.64 -0.21 13.77
CA VAL A 88 5.29 0.04 14.29
C VAL A 88 4.56 -1.29 14.56
N VAL A 89 4.68 -2.27 13.65
CA VAL A 89 4.12 -3.63 13.86
C VAL A 89 4.77 -4.32 15.07
N ALA A 90 6.09 -4.21 15.24
CA ALA A 90 6.80 -4.79 16.38
C ALA A 90 6.39 -4.13 17.71
N ILE A 91 6.23 -2.80 17.75
CA ILE A 91 5.75 -2.08 18.94
C ILE A 91 4.33 -2.51 19.29
N HIS A 92 3.42 -2.59 18.32
CA HIS A 92 2.06 -3.07 18.54
C HIS A 92 2.05 -4.48 19.12
N ALA A 93 2.81 -5.41 18.53
CA ALA A 93 2.91 -6.78 19.01
C ALA A 93 3.49 -6.88 20.43
N ALA A 94 4.53 -6.09 20.75
CA ALA A 94 5.12 -6.05 22.08
C ALA A 94 4.12 -5.54 23.13
N LEU A 95 3.40 -4.46 22.83
CA LEU A 95 2.34 -3.94 23.69
C LEU A 95 1.27 -5.00 23.92
N GLY A 96 0.78 -5.63 22.85
CA GLY A 96 -0.24 -6.68 22.90
C GLY A 96 0.17 -7.89 23.74
N LEU A 97 1.39 -8.41 23.56
CA LEU A 97 1.91 -9.54 24.33
C LEU A 97 2.04 -9.24 25.83
N ILE A 98 2.51 -8.03 26.18
CA ILE A 98 2.55 -7.60 27.58
C ILE A 98 1.13 -7.52 28.14
N ALA A 99 0.21 -6.91 27.39
CA ALA A 99 -1.17 -6.74 27.78
C ALA A 99 -1.87 -8.10 28.04
N GLU A 100 -1.74 -9.04 27.10
CA GLU A 100 -2.32 -10.38 27.17
C GLU A 100 -1.69 -11.22 28.28
N GLY A 101 -0.36 -11.18 28.44
CA GLY A 101 0.32 -11.87 29.54
C GLY A 101 -0.14 -11.39 30.92
N LEU A 102 -0.33 -10.08 31.08
CA LEU A 102 -0.89 -9.50 32.29
C LEU A 102 -2.36 -9.89 32.49
N ALA A 103 -3.15 -9.95 31.40
CA ALA A 103 -4.56 -10.36 31.44
C ALA A 103 -4.70 -11.82 31.91
N ILE A 104 -3.92 -12.73 31.32
CA ILE A 104 -3.88 -14.15 31.71
C ILE A 104 -3.45 -14.29 33.18
N TYR A 105 -2.41 -13.56 33.61
CA TYR A 105 -2.03 -13.55 35.02
C TYR A 105 -3.17 -13.08 35.92
N ALA A 106 -3.82 -11.96 35.59
CA ALA A 106 -4.92 -11.40 36.37
C ALA A 106 -6.13 -12.36 36.43
N LEU A 107 -6.44 -13.03 35.32
CA LEU A 107 -7.47 -14.06 35.21
C LEU A 107 -7.19 -15.24 36.14
N LEU A 108 -6.01 -15.85 36.02
CA LEU A 108 -5.60 -17.01 36.82
C LEU A 108 -5.49 -16.67 38.31
N ALA A 109 -4.97 -15.48 38.65
CA ALA A 109 -4.91 -14.99 40.03
C ALA A 109 -6.29 -14.58 40.57
N GLY A 110 -7.22 -14.18 39.70
CA GLY A 110 -8.63 -13.92 40.00
C GLY A 110 -9.35 -15.19 40.44
N HIS A 111 -9.19 -16.26 39.65
CA HIS A 111 -9.73 -17.60 39.87
C HIS A 111 -8.97 -18.44 40.89
N LYS A 112 -7.98 -17.86 41.57
CA LYS A 112 -7.16 -18.51 42.62
C LYS A 112 -6.36 -19.72 42.12
N ILE A 113 -6.12 -19.81 40.82
CA ILE A 113 -5.27 -20.84 40.20
C ILE A 113 -3.79 -20.50 40.45
N LEU A 114 -3.43 -19.21 40.36
CA LEU A 114 -2.09 -18.71 40.67
C LEU A 114 -2.05 -17.95 42.01
N PRO A 115 -0.94 -18.05 42.77
CA PRO A 115 -0.80 -17.33 44.03
C PRO A 115 -0.58 -15.83 43.80
N ARG A 116 -1.25 -15.00 44.59
CA ARG A 116 -1.15 -13.52 44.57
C ARG A 116 0.11 -13.02 45.28
N LYS A 117 1.29 -13.46 44.82
CA LYS A 117 2.57 -13.16 45.49
C LYS A 117 3.05 -11.71 45.28
N ILE A 118 2.58 -11.03 44.23
CA ILE A 118 3.10 -9.72 43.84
C ILE A 118 1.96 -8.69 43.86
N GLY A 119 2.03 -7.74 44.78
CA GLY A 119 1.15 -6.56 44.81
C GLY A 119 -0.35 -6.85 44.99
N ARG A 120 -1.16 -5.80 44.88
CA ARG A 120 -2.63 -5.93 44.88
C ARG A 120 -3.11 -6.22 43.45
N LEU A 121 -3.99 -7.22 43.29
CA LEU A 121 -4.57 -7.61 42.00
C LEU A 121 -5.14 -6.42 41.19
N ARG A 122 -5.69 -5.42 41.87
CA ARG A 122 -6.21 -4.19 41.24
C ARG A 122 -5.18 -3.49 40.35
N TYR A 123 -3.91 -3.49 40.73
CA TYR A 123 -2.87 -2.77 39.97
C TYR A 123 -2.55 -3.50 38.68
N TRP A 124 -2.53 -4.83 38.72
CA TRP A 124 -2.40 -5.66 37.52
C TRP A 124 -3.57 -5.45 36.56
N MET A 125 -4.81 -5.40 37.07
CA MET A 125 -5.99 -5.10 36.24
C MET A 125 -5.90 -3.72 35.57
N TRP A 126 -5.44 -2.70 36.29
CA TRP A 126 -5.25 -1.36 35.72
C TRP A 126 -4.09 -1.30 34.72
N ALA A 127 -3.00 -2.03 34.98
CA ALA A 127 -1.88 -2.16 34.04
C ALA A 127 -2.34 -2.86 32.75
N THR A 128 -3.05 -3.99 32.85
CA THR A 128 -3.65 -4.68 31.72
C THR A 128 -4.52 -3.72 30.89
N PHE A 129 -5.43 -2.98 31.53
CA PHE A 129 -6.29 -2.02 30.83
C PHE A 129 -5.48 -0.92 30.10
N GLY A 130 -4.43 -0.40 30.74
CA GLY A 130 -3.55 0.60 30.13
C GLY A 130 -2.82 0.07 28.89
N PHE A 131 -2.20 -1.12 28.99
CA PHE A 131 -1.52 -1.74 27.86
C PHE A 131 -2.48 -2.15 26.74
N TRP A 132 -3.66 -2.67 27.06
CA TRP A 132 -4.72 -2.96 26.07
C TRP A 132 -5.14 -1.69 25.32
N THR A 133 -5.32 -0.58 26.02
CA THR A 133 -5.66 0.71 25.40
C THR A 133 -4.55 1.18 24.45
N ALA A 134 -3.28 1.09 24.90
CA ALA A 134 -2.15 1.47 24.06
C ALA A 134 -2.01 0.56 22.82
N ALA A 135 -2.21 -0.75 22.98
CA ALA A 135 -2.19 -1.72 21.88
C ALA A 135 -3.31 -1.44 20.87
N LEU A 136 -4.53 -1.13 21.32
CA LEU A 136 -5.64 -0.75 20.44
C LEU A 136 -5.33 0.53 19.67
N ILE A 137 -4.83 1.57 20.33
CA ILE A 137 -4.46 2.84 19.65
C ILE A 137 -3.39 2.57 18.60
N ALA A 138 -2.37 1.79 18.95
CA ALA A 138 -1.34 1.38 17.99
C ALA A 138 -1.95 0.60 16.82
N GLY A 139 -2.88 -0.33 17.08
CA GLY A 139 -3.58 -1.14 16.07
C GLY A 139 -4.52 -0.34 15.14
N VAL A 140 -5.13 0.73 15.66
CA VAL A 140 -5.90 1.67 14.84
C VAL A 140 -4.96 2.54 14.00
N ALA A 141 -3.87 3.03 14.59
CA ALA A 141 -2.87 3.82 13.88
C ALA A 141 -2.22 3.02 12.75
N THR A 142 -1.88 1.75 13.00
CA THR A 142 -1.37 0.83 11.98
C THR A 142 -2.35 0.70 10.82
N TYR A 143 -3.63 0.46 11.13
CA TYR A 143 -4.66 0.32 10.11
C TYR A 143 -4.81 1.59 9.28
N TYR A 144 -4.83 2.76 9.94
CA TYR A 144 -4.95 4.04 9.25
C TYR A 144 -3.76 4.33 8.33
N ILE A 145 -2.54 4.16 8.83
CA ILE A 145 -1.30 4.46 8.07
C ILE A 145 -1.21 3.58 6.82
N TRP A 146 -1.59 2.31 6.91
CA TRP A 146 -1.38 1.37 5.79
C TRP A 146 -2.56 1.22 4.84
N TYR A 147 -3.78 1.59 5.25
CA TYR A 147 -4.98 1.38 4.43
C TYR A 147 -5.81 2.64 4.17
N MET A 148 -5.48 3.78 4.80
CA MET A 148 -6.20 5.05 4.62
C MET A 148 -5.32 6.21 4.17
N GLN A 149 -4.00 6.14 4.35
CA GLN A 149 -3.12 7.15 3.77
C GLN A 149 -3.03 6.91 2.27
N THR A 150 -3.49 7.90 1.51
CA THR A 150 -3.17 8.04 0.11
C THR A 150 -1.64 8.09 -0.04
N PRO A 151 -1.06 7.44 -1.07
CA PRO A 151 0.37 7.51 -1.29
C PRO A 151 0.80 8.98 -1.28
N GLU A 152 1.83 9.32 -0.49
CA GLU A 152 2.47 10.61 -0.64
C GLU A 152 2.87 10.73 -2.12
N PRO A 153 2.62 11.88 -2.76
CA PRO A 153 3.12 12.11 -4.10
C PRO A 153 4.62 11.87 -4.03
N VAL A 154 5.09 10.90 -4.80
CA VAL A 154 6.50 10.57 -4.92
C VAL A 154 7.20 11.90 -5.23
N ALA A 155 7.96 12.43 -4.27
CA ALA A 155 8.92 13.47 -4.58
C ALA A 155 9.79 12.85 -5.67
N GLU A 156 9.79 13.48 -6.86
CA GLU A 156 10.47 13.00 -8.05
C GLU A 156 11.78 12.33 -7.63
N GLY A 157 11.80 10.99 -7.67
CA GLY A 157 13.04 10.25 -7.60
C GLY A 157 13.94 10.81 -8.71
N PRO A 158 15.28 10.69 -8.59
CA PRO A 158 16.16 11.11 -9.67
C PRO A 158 15.59 10.47 -10.93
N GLY A 159 15.28 11.31 -11.92
CA GLY A 159 14.50 10.93 -13.09
C GLY A 159 14.95 9.56 -13.54
N VAL A 160 13.98 8.69 -13.82
CA VAL A 160 14.25 7.51 -14.64
C VAL A 160 14.94 8.07 -15.86
N GLU A 161 16.27 7.97 -15.90
CA GLU A 161 17.02 8.23 -17.11
C GLU A 161 16.40 7.27 -18.09
N GLU A 162 15.67 7.84 -19.06
CA GLU A 162 15.29 7.14 -20.26
C GLU A 162 16.60 6.53 -20.76
N ILE A 163 16.74 5.22 -20.59
CA ILE A 163 17.89 4.49 -21.12
C ILE A 163 17.72 4.65 -22.62
N ALA A 164 18.43 5.64 -23.16
CA ALA A 164 18.60 5.80 -24.58
C ALA A 164 19.22 4.47 -25.05
N ASN A 165 18.44 3.71 -25.81
CA ASN A 165 18.89 2.49 -26.47
C ASN A 165 20.12 2.83 -27.33
N GLU A 166 21.31 2.59 -26.79
CA GLU A 166 22.55 2.53 -27.55
C GLU A 166 22.90 1.05 -27.75
N ASP A 167 22.46 0.56 -28.90
CA ASP A 167 22.95 -0.59 -29.67
C ASP A 167 24.20 -1.32 -29.12
N GLU A 168 24.03 -2.21 -28.13
CA GLU A 168 24.90 -3.38 -27.91
C GLU A 168 24.11 -4.53 -27.25
N GLY A 169 23.52 -5.44 -28.06
CA GLY A 169 23.07 -6.77 -27.61
C GLY A 169 22.16 -6.80 -26.37
N GLU A 170 21.29 -5.80 -26.26
CA GLU A 170 20.66 -5.39 -25.01
C GLU A 170 19.45 -6.26 -24.64
N THR A 171 19.49 -6.83 -23.44
CA THR A 171 18.37 -7.51 -22.78
C THR A 171 17.17 -6.57 -22.79
N ALA A 172 16.07 -6.94 -23.47
CA ALA A 172 14.87 -6.11 -23.46
C ALA A 172 14.43 -5.85 -22.00
N VAL A 173 14.37 -4.59 -21.59
CA VAL A 173 13.91 -4.22 -20.24
C VAL A 173 12.45 -3.77 -20.32
N THR A 174 11.60 -4.36 -19.49
CA THR A 174 10.18 -3.99 -19.37
C THR A 174 9.87 -3.60 -17.94
N GLN A 175 9.03 -2.59 -17.71
CA GLN A 175 8.59 -2.21 -16.37
C GLN A 175 7.23 -2.80 -16.04
N ALA A 176 6.95 -3.04 -14.77
CA ALA A 176 5.63 -3.37 -14.27
C ALA A 176 5.41 -2.72 -12.92
N PHE A 177 4.22 -2.19 -12.68
CA PHE A 177 3.92 -1.39 -11.49
C PHE A 177 3.03 -2.17 -10.53
N LEU A 178 3.31 -2.02 -9.24
CA LEU A 178 2.48 -2.49 -8.15
C LEU A 178 1.72 -1.26 -7.64
N GLN A 179 0.46 -1.16 -8.02
CA GLN A 179 -0.36 0.03 -7.83
C GLN A 179 -1.83 -0.36 -7.58
N ASN A 180 -2.50 0.36 -6.70
CA ASN A 180 -3.87 0.07 -6.26
C ASN A 180 -4.06 -1.40 -5.83
N PHE A 181 -3.06 -2.00 -5.16
CA PHE A 181 -3.07 -3.41 -4.76
C PHE A 181 -3.24 -4.39 -5.94
N THR A 182 -2.80 -3.97 -7.13
CA THR A 182 -2.84 -4.74 -8.37
C THR A 182 -1.51 -4.64 -9.14
N PHE A 183 -1.30 -5.54 -10.09
CA PHE A 183 -0.22 -5.41 -11.04
C PHE A 183 -0.70 -4.61 -12.26
N ALA A 184 0.13 -3.70 -12.74
CA ALA A 184 -0.09 -2.94 -13.97
C ALA A 184 1.08 -3.18 -14.94
N PRO A 185 0.83 -3.76 -16.13
CA PRO A 185 -0.48 -4.19 -16.64
C PRO A 185 -1.02 -5.43 -15.91
N ALA A 186 -2.34 -5.66 -16.03
CA ALA A 186 -3.01 -6.82 -15.42
C ALA A 186 -2.65 -8.17 -16.10
N ASP A 187 -2.16 -8.11 -17.34
CA ASP A 187 -1.56 -9.21 -18.08
C ASP A 187 -0.28 -8.69 -18.72
N LEU A 188 0.82 -9.43 -18.56
CA LEU A 188 2.12 -9.04 -19.10
C LEU A 188 2.60 -10.08 -20.12
N THR A 189 3.00 -9.64 -21.31
CA THR A 189 3.59 -10.51 -22.33
C THR A 189 4.97 -9.98 -22.70
N VAL A 190 5.98 -10.85 -22.64
CA VAL A 190 7.38 -10.53 -22.94
C VAL A 190 8.02 -11.66 -23.76
N THR A 191 9.21 -11.46 -24.32
CA THR A 191 10.00 -12.53 -24.94
C THR A 191 10.99 -13.13 -23.94
N ALA A 192 11.42 -14.37 -24.17
CA ALA A 192 12.50 -15.00 -23.42
C ALA A 192 13.78 -14.14 -23.50
N GLY A 193 14.48 -14.02 -22.39
CA GLY A 193 15.58 -13.09 -22.20
C GLY A 193 15.18 -11.75 -21.60
N THR A 194 13.90 -11.35 -21.61
CA THR A 194 13.46 -10.04 -21.09
C THR A 194 13.68 -9.92 -19.58
N GLU A 195 14.24 -8.80 -19.12
CA GLU A 195 14.26 -8.40 -17.72
C GLU A 195 13.04 -7.53 -17.39
N VAL A 196 12.27 -7.93 -16.39
CA VAL A 196 11.13 -7.15 -15.89
C VAL A 196 11.51 -6.47 -14.58
N THR A 197 11.44 -5.14 -14.55
CA THR A 197 11.60 -4.32 -13.34
C THR A 197 10.23 -4.01 -12.74
N TRP A 198 9.99 -4.55 -11.55
CA TRP A 198 8.80 -4.35 -10.73
C TRP A 198 8.99 -3.13 -9.85
N ILE A 199 8.09 -2.15 -9.89
CA ILE A 199 8.19 -0.90 -9.13
C ILE A 199 6.96 -0.74 -8.24
N ASN A 200 7.17 -0.54 -6.94
CA ASN A 200 6.05 -0.30 -6.02
C ASN A 200 5.64 1.18 -6.02
N GLN A 201 4.41 1.47 -6.43
CA GLN A 201 3.83 2.82 -6.39
C GLN A 201 2.84 3.01 -5.23
N ASP A 202 2.46 1.93 -4.56
CA ASP A 202 1.60 1.97 -3.38
C ASP A 202 2.40 2.34 -2.13
N GLY A 203 1.72 3.01 -1.18
CA GLY A 203 2.26 3.21 0.17
C GLY A 203 2.37 1.90 0.96
N ALA A 204 1.59 0.88 0.58
CA ALA A 204 1.66 -0.46 1.15
C ALA A 204 2.90 -1.21 0.63
N PRO A 205 3.62 -1.97 1.48
CA PRO A 205 4.70 -2.82 1.00
C PRO A 205 4.17 -3.93 0.11
N HIS A 206 4.93 -4.30 -0.92
CA HIS A 206 4.60 -5.43 -1.80
C HIS A 206 5.81 -6.33 -2.03
N ASN A 207 5.58 -7.47 -2.66
CA ASN A 207 6.64 -8.39 -3.08
C ASN A 207 6.23 -9.17 -4.33
N ILE A 208 7.20 -9.83 -4.97
CA ILE A 208 7.04 -10.69 -6.13
C ILE A 208 7.32 -12.12 -5.72
N THR A 209 6.32 -13.00 -5.81
CA THR A 209 6.48 -14.44 -5.57
C THR A 209 5.91 -15.25 -6.72
N PHE A 210 6.71 -16.16 -7.26
CA PHE A 210 6.30 -17.06 -8.31
C PHE A 210 5.62 -18.29 -7.68
N VAL A 211 4.50 -18.74 -8.25
CA VAL A 211 3.71 -19.86 -7.72
C VAL A 211 4.49 -21.17 -7.72
N ASP A 212 5.42 -21.35 -8.67
CA ASP A 212 6.29 -22.53 -8.76
C ASP A 212 7.44 -22.51 -7.74
N GLY A 213 7.60 -21.42 -6.98
CA GLY A 213 8.64 -21.23 -5.99
C GLY A 213 10.03 -20.91 -6.55
N SER A 214 10.16 -20.66 -7.86
CA SER A 214 11.44 -20.35 -8.51
C SER A 214 12.04 -19.01 -8.06
N VAL A 215 11.18 -18.00 -7.84
CA VAL A 215 11.57 -16.64 -7.45
C VAL A 215 10.66 -16.16 -6.31
N ALA A 216 11.28 -15.55 -5.29
CA ALA A 216 10.59 -14.82 -4.24
C ALA A 216 11.46 -13.63 -3.79
N SER A 217 10.97 -12.41 -4.00
CA SER A 217 11.64 -11.20 -3.53
C SER A 217 11.45 -10.99 -2.02
N ASP A 218 12.23 -10.09 -1.45
CA ASP A 218 11.86 -9.43 -0.19
C ASP A 218 10.72 -8.44 -0.41
N ASN A 219 10.17 -7.89 0.68
CA ASN A 219 9.23 -6.78 0.58
C ASN A 219 9.98 -5.53 0.10
N PHE A 220 9.40 -4.84 -0.87
CA PHE A 220 9.87 -3.54 -1.32
C PHE A 220 8.77 -2.49 -1.11
N PHE A 221 9.16 -1.36 -0.54
CA PHE A 221 8.31 -0.25 -0.13
C PHE A 221 8.05 0.72 -1.28
N GLN A 222 7.21 1.74 -1.04
CA GLN A 222 6.92 2.76 -2.05
C GLN A 222 8.20 3.32 -2.68
N GLY A 223 8.25 3.35 -4.01
CA GLY A 223 9.38 3.79 -4.82
C GLY A 223 10.52 2.78 -4.97
N GLU A 224 10.57 1.70 -4.18
CA GLU A 224 11.56 0.64 -4.34
C GLU A 224 11.17 -0.30 -5.49
N SER A 225 12.18 -0.99 -6.04
CA SER A 225 12.04 -1.87 -7.19
C SER A 225 12.72 -3.23 -7.00
N PHE A 226 12.28 -4.22 -7.78
CA PHE A 226 12.85 -5.55 -7.87
C PHE A 226 12.92 -5.97 -9.33
N ALA A 227 13.98 -6.65 -9.78
CA ALA A 227 14.13 -7.09 -11.16
C ALA A 227 14.15 -8.61 -11.29
N THR A 228 13.50 -9.14 -12.32
CA THR A 228 13.50 -10.57 -12.65
C THR A 228 13.67 -10.78 -14.15
N THR A 229 14.63 -11.61 -14.55
CA THR A 229 14.82 -12.04 -15.95
C THR A 229 14.03 -13.31 -16.26
N PHE A 230 13.29 -13.31 -17.37
CA PHE A 230 12.52 -14.47 -17.85
C PHE A 230 13.29 -15.20 -18.95
N THR A 231 14.06 -16.23 -18.63
CA THR A 231 14.96 -16.88 -19.59
C THR A 231 14.31 -17.95 -20.46
N GLU A 232 13.17 -18.52 -20.04
CA GLU A 232 12.51 -19.64 -20.72
C GLU A 232 11.10 -19.25 -21.16
N PRO A 233 10.67 -19.63 -22.38
CA PRO A 233 9.29 -19.46 -22.81
C PRO A 233 8.32 -20.25 -21.92
N GLY A 234 7.17 -19.65 -21.60
CA GLY A 234 6.19 -20.28 -20.73
C GLY A 234 5.18 -19.32 -20.13
N VAL A 235 4.39 -19.82 -19.19
CA VAL A 235 3.44 -19.01 -18.40
C VAL A 235 3.87 -19.05 -16.95
N TYR A 236 4.11 -17.87 -16.39
CA TYR A 236 4.51 -17.66 -15.01
C TYR A 236 3.37 -17.00 -14.24
N ASN A 237 2.90 -17.66 -13.19
CA ASN A 237 1.92 -17.09 -12.28
C ASN A 237 2.67 -16.46 -11.10
N ILE A 238 2.41 -15.17 -10.89
CA ILE A 238 3.05 -14.34 -9.88
C ILE A 238 1.99 -13.81 -8.94
N TYR A 239 2.29 -13.70 -7.66
CA TYR A 239 1.40 -13.09 -6.67
C TYR A 239 2.22 -12.34 -5.62
N CYS A 240 1.59 -11.35 -4.99
CA CYS A 240 2.11 -10.74 -3.77
C CYS A 240 1.66 -11.57 -2.56
N THR A 241 2.57 -11.99 -1.69
CA THR A 241 2.21 -12.79 -0.50
C THR A 241 1.43 -12.00 0.55
N LEU A 242 1.44 -10.66 0.46
CA LEU A 242 0.76 -9.76 1.38
C LEU A 242 -0.69 -9.51 0.99
N HIS A 243 -0.98 -9.47 -0.32
CA HIS A 243 -2.25 -8.99 -0.87
C HIS A 243 -2.87 -9.94 -1.91
N GLY A 244 -2.26 -11.11 -2.14
CA GLY A 244 -2.71 -12.13 -3.09
C GLY A 244 -2.51 -13.55 -2.58
N SER A 245 -2.72 -14.52 -3.46
CA SER A 245 -2.59 -15.95 -3.13
C SER A 245 -2.14 -16.78 -4.35
N PRO A 246 -1.49 -17.94 -4.14
CA PRO A 246 -1.01 -18.80 -5.24
C PRO A 246 -2.12 -19.35 -6.15
N ASP A 247 -3.38 -19.32 -5.69
CA ASP A 247 -4.54 -19.76 -6.46
C ASP A 247 -5.06 -18.69 -7.46
N GLY A 248 -4.36 -17.56 -7.57
CA GLY A 248 -4.72 -16.44 -8.44
C GLY A 248 -5.74 -15.48 -7.82
N SER A 249 -6.10 -15.65 -6.55
CA SER A 249 -6.98 -14.71 -5.84
C SER A 249 -6.19 -13.47 -5.40
N GLY A 250 -6.76 -12.27 -5.55
CA GLY A 250 -6.22 -11.01 -5.02
C GLY A 250 -5.16 -10.40 -5.96
N MET A 251 -4.08 -9.87 -5.39
CA MET A 251 -2.96 -9.34 -6.16
C MET A 251 -2.14 -10.47 -6.80
N ALA A 252 -2.54 -10.85 -8.02
CA ALA A 252 -1.91 -11.88 -8.83
C ALA A 252 -1.78 -11.42 -10.30
N LEU A 253 -0.76 -11.90 -11.00
CA LEU A 253 -0.45 -11.59 -12.39
C LEU A 253 -0.07 -12.87 -13.13
N ARG A 254 -0.53 -12.96 -14.38
CA ARG A 254 -0.05 -13.94 -15.34
C ARG A 254 0.94 -13.26 -16.29
N VAL A 255 2.19 -13.74 -16.30
CA VAL A 255 3.19 -13.34 -17.29
C VAL A 255 3.29 -14.43 -18.36
N THR A 256 3.11 -14.05 -19.62
CA THR A 256 3.31 -14.93 -20.77
C THR A 256 4.66 -14.61 -21.42
N VAL A 257 5.56 -15.58 -21.43
CA VAL A 257 6.90 -15.45 -22.02
C VAL A 257 6.91 -16.21 -23.34
N LEU A 258 7.10 -15.48 -24.43
CA LEU A 258 7.17 -16.02 -25.78
C LEU A 258 8.61 -16.37 -26.15
N GLU A 259 8.79 -17.21 -27.18
CA GLU A 259 10.12 -17.42 -27.77
C GLU A 259 10.69 -16.11 -28.30
N ASP A 260 12.00 -15.92 -28.18
CA ASP A 260 12.70 -14.78 -28.76
C ASP A 260 12.81 -14.94 -30.28
N ASN A 261 11.91 -14.28 -31.01
CA ASN A 261 11.94 -14.18 -32.46
C ASN A 261 11.25 -12.89 -32.92
N GLU A 262 11.51 -12.52 -34.18
CA GLU A 262 11.03 -11.26 -34.78
C GLU A 262 9.49 -11.14 -34.75
N ALA A 263 8.77 -12.25 -34.95
CA ALA A 263 7.31 -12.27 -34.94
C ALA A 263 6.75 -11.98 -33.54
N ASN A 264 7.32 -12.60 -32.50
CA ASN A 264 6.90 -12.39 -31.11
C ASN A 264 7.34 -11.02 -30.58
N THR A 265 8.47 -10.49 -31.05
CA THR A 265 8.92 -9.13 -30.72
C THR A 265 7.89 -8.09 -31.19
N ALA A 266 7.34 -8.26 -32.39
CA ALA A 266 6.28 -7.38 -32.89
C ALA A 266 4.97 -7.50 -32.08
N VAL A 267 4.65 -8.70 -31.57
CA VAL A 267 3.49 -8.91 -30.68
C VAL A 267 3.66 -8.19 -29.35
N VAL A 268 4.84 -8.27 -28.74
CA VAL A 268 5.15 -7.58 -27.48
C VAL A 268 5.16 -6.07 -27.67
N ALA A 269 5.73 -5.55 -28.77
CA ALA A 269 5.74 -4.12 -29.07
C ALA A 269 4.34 -3.53 -29.31
N ALA A 270 3.37 -4.36 -29.73
CA ALA A 270 1.97 -3.96 -29.90
C ALA A 270 1.13 -4.06 -28.61
N ALA A 271 1.67 -4.64 -27.54
CA ALA A 271 0.98 -4.72 -26.26
C ALA A 271 0.85 -3.33 -25.62
N PRO A 272 -0.23 -3.07 -24.86
CA PRO A 272 -0.37 -1.81 -24.14
C PRO A 272 0.80 -1.61 -23.19
N THR A 273 1.41 -0.43 -23.24
CA THR A 273 2.49 -0.07 -22.33
C THR A 273 2.00 -0.10 -20.88
N PRO A 274 2.81 -0.62 -19.95
CA PRO A 274 2.61 -0.42 -18.52
C PRO A 274 2.48 1.08 -18.26
N ASN A 275 1.27 1.56 -17.98
CA ASN A 275 1.08 2.97 -17.63
C ASN A 275 1.16 3.09 -16.11
N PRO A 276 2.19 3.77 -15.56
CA PRO A 276 2.21 4.10 -14.15
C PRO A 276 1.01 5.00 -13.83
N ILE A 277 0.50 4.92 -12.60
CA ILE A 277 -0.33 6.02 -12.10
C ILE A 277 0.59 7.25 -12.07
N PRO A 278 0.25 8.35 -12.75
CA PRO A 278 1.01 9.58 -12.63
C PRO A 278 1.12 9.92 -11.14
N PRO A 279 2.29 10.33 -10.62
CA PRO A 279 2.38 10.79 -9.24
C PRO A 279 1.25 11.81 -9.01
N THR A 280 0.49 11.63 -7.93
CA THR A 280 -0.64 12.50 -7.59
C THR A 280 -0.22 13.95 -7.80
N PRO A 281 -0.93 14.75 -8.63
CA PRO A 281 -0.51 16.11 -8.89
C PRO A 281 -0.38 16.84 -7.56
N THR A 282 0.79 17.44 -7.32
CA THR A 282 1.03 18.33 -6.19
C THR A 282 -0.18 19.26 -6.05
N PRO A 283 -0.80 19.37 -4.85
CA PRO A 283 -1.99 20.18 -4.68
C PRO A 283 -1.75 21.58 -5.26
N ALA A 284 -2.66 22.02 -6.13
CA ALA A 284 -2.53 23.30 -6.82
C ALA A 284 -2.17 24.40 -5.81
N PRO A 285 -1.14 25.23 -6.09
CA PRO A 285 -0.74 26.28 -5.18
C PRO A 285 -1.96 27.16 -4.87
N THR A 286 -2.17 27.45 -3.59
CA THR A 286 -3.32 28.22 -3.09
C THR A 286 -3.28 29.71 -3.50
N VAL A 287 -2.20 30.11 -4.18
CA VAL A 287 -1.97 31.46 -4.68
C VAL A 287 -2.24 31.47 -6.18
N PRO A 288 -3.26 32.20 -6.67
CA PRO A 288 -3.49 32.33 -8.11
C PRO A 288 -2.28 33.02 -8.76
N PRO A 289 -1.90 32.64 -9.99
CA PRO A 289 -0.80 33.29 -10.70
C PRO A 289 -1.05 34.80 -10.85
N PRO A 290 0.00 35.63 -10.92
CA PRO A 290 -0.14 37.05 -11.21
C PRO A 290 -0.91 37.23 -12.53
N PRO A 291 -1.79 38.24 -12.65
CA PRO A 291 -2.54 38.46 -13.89
C PRO A 291 -1.58 38.71 -15.05
N VAL A 292 -1.62 37.83 -16.04
CA VAL A 292 -0.88 37.97 -17.30
C VAL A 292 -1.71 38.82 -18.24
N GLU A 293 -1.11 39.88 -18.78
CA GLU A 293 -1.73 40.72 -19.79
C GLU A 293 -1.85 39.90 -21.09
N LEU A 294 -3.07 39.71 -21.59
CA LEU A 294 -3.30 38.98 -22.84
C LEU A 294 -2.58 39.69 -23.98
N VAL A 295 -1.69 38.99 -24.69
CA VAL A 295 -1.06 39.51 -25.90
C VAL A 295 -2.17 39.71 -26.95
N GLU A 296 -2.32 40.94 -27.44
CA GLU A 296 -3.28 41.25 -28.50
C GLU A 296 -2.86 40.51 -29.79
N PRO A 297 -3.81 39.91 -30.53
CA PRO A 297 -3.50 39.23 -31.78
C PRO A 297 -2.90 40.21 -32.79
N GLU A 298 -1.76 39.87 -33.38
CA GLU A 298 -1.07 40.73 -34.34
C GLU A 298 -1.75 40.72 -35.73
N THR A 299 -2.62 39.73 -35.98
CA THR A 299 -3.38 39.63 -37.23
C THR A 299 -4.85 39.27 -37.00
N PRO A 300 -5.77 39.64 -37.90
CA PRO A 300 -7.21 39.32 -37.78
C PRO A 300 -7.55 37.82 -37.82
N GLU A 301 -6.58 36.97 -38.17
CA GLU A 301 -6.72 35.52 -38.29
C GLU A 301 -6.34 34.80 -36.99
N GLN A 302 -5.68 35.49 -36.06
CA GLN A 302 -5.32 34.95 -34.74
C GLN A 302 -6.50 35.09 -33.77
N VAL A 303 -6.93 33.96 -33.21
CA VAL A 303 -7.92 33.91 -32.12
C VAL A 303 -7.23 33.42 -30.86
N VAL A 304 -7.31 34.20 -29.78
CA VAL A 304 -6.84 33.76 -28.47
C VAL A 304 -7.85 32.76 -27.92
N VAL A 305 -7.42 31.51 -27.77
CA VAL A 305 -8.31 30.39 -27.39
C VAL A 305 -8.20 30.05 -25.90
N GLY A 306 -7.12 30.49 -25.24
CA GLY A 306 -6.91 30.31 -23.80
C GLY A 306 -5.52 30.74 -23.31
N LEU A 307 -5.35 30.75 -21.99
CA LEU A 307 -4.07 30.94 -21.31
C LEU A 307 -3.59 29.59 -20.76
N VAL A 308 -2.32 29.27 -20.97
CA VAL A 308 -1.66 28.12 -20.33
C VAL A 308 -0.63 28.67 -19.33
N SER A 309 -0.82 28.36 -18.06
CA SER A 309 0.11 28.72 -16.98
C SER A 309 0.99 27.54 -16.62
N PHE A 310 2.28 27.80 -16.43
CA PHE A 310 3.26 26.79 -16.04
C PHE A 310 3.61 26.97 -14.57
N TYR A 311 3.76 25.86 -13.86
CA TYR A 311 4.12 25.82 -12.45
C TYR A 311 5.44 25.07 -12.31
N ASP A 312 6.44 25.72 -11.73
CA ASP A 312 7.63 25.06 -11.19
C ASP A 312 7.38 24.77 -9.71
N ALA A 313 7.94 23.68 -9.18
CA ALA A 313 7.84 23.21 -7.81
C ALA A 313 8.22 24.28 -6.76
N THR A 314 8.87 25.37 -7.15
CA THR A 314 9.31 26.44 -6.24
C THR A 314 8.53 27.76 -6.35
N ALA A 315 7.81 28.04 -7.45
CA ALA A 315 6.97 29.23 -7.68
C ALA A 315 6.31 29.22 -9.08
N PRO A 316 5.27 30.04 -9.34
CA PRO A 316 4.82 30.29 -10.72
C PRO A 316 5.93 31.01 -11.50
N SER A 317 6.48 30.36 -12.53
CA SER A 317 7.61 30.89 -13.30
C SER A 317 7.17 31.57 -14.59
N ASP A 318 6.09 31.13 -15.24
CA ASP A 318 5.67 31.74 -16.52
C ASP A 318 4.21 31.45 -16.94
N SER A 319 3.71 32.20 -17.91
CA SER A 319 2.46 31.88 -18.62
C SER A 319 2.60 32.23 -20.10
N VAL A 320 2.23 31.30 -20.98
CA VAL A 320 2.30 31.50 -22.44
C VAL A 320 0.87 31.60 -22.98
N ALA A 321 0.63 32.64 -23.78
CA ALA A 321 -0.59 32.73 -24.57
C ALA A 321 -0.45 31.80 -25.79
N VAL A 322 -1.36 30.83 -25.90
CA VAL A 322 -1.37 29.92 -27.05
C VAL A 322 -2.27 30.51 -28.12
N LEU A 323 -1.67 30.91 -29.24
CA LEU A 323 -2.35 31.37 -30.44
C LEU A 323 -2.46 30.20 -31.41
N LEU A 324 -3.67 29.72 -31.67
CA LEU A 324 -3.91 28.69 -32.67
C LEU A 324 -4.30 29.35 -33.99
N ASN A 325 -3.47 29.20 -35.02
CA ASN A 325 -3.82 29.57 -36.39
C ASN A 325 -4.52 28.41 -37.09
N SER A 326 -5.60 28.70 -37.83
CA SER A 326 -6.21 27.78 -38.80
C SER A 326 -6.87 26.51 -38.22
N ILE A 327 -7.22 26.49 -36.94
CA ILE A 327 -8.05 25.41 -36.35
C ILE A 327 -9.48 25.93 -36.19
N ALA A 328 -10.46 25.23 -36.77
CA ALA A 328 -11.86 25.56 -36.59
C ALA A 328 -12.23 25.50 -35.10
N ALA A 329 -13.04 26.45 -34.62
CA ALA A 329 -13.50 26.44 -33.24
C ALA A 329 -14.13 25.07 -32.93
N PRO A 330 -13.69 24.38 -31.85
CA PRO A 330 -14.25 23.09 -31.50
C PRO A 330 -15.75 23.19 -31.25
N GLU A 331 -16.49 22.12 -31.52
CA GLU A 331 -17.90 22.04 -31.14
C GLU A 331 -18.03 22.19 -29.61
N THR A 332 -19.16 22.73 -29.13
CA THR A 332 -19.43 22.85 -27.70
C THR A 332 -19.23 21.51 -26.99
N ASN A 333 -18.48 21.51 -25.87
CA ASN A 333 -18.03 20.33 -25.10
C ASN A 333 -16.85 19.51 -25.68
N THR A 334 -16.11 20.03 -26.66
CA THR A 334 -14.84 19.38 -27.06
C THR A 334 -13.67 19.93 -26.25
N THR A 335 -12.91 19.06 -25.59
CA THR A 335 -11.68 19.41 -24.87
C THR A 335 -10.49 19.24 -25.82
N LEU A 336 -9.73 20.30 -26.07
CA LEU A 336 -8.45 20.21 -26.77
C LEU A 336 -7.35 19.94 -25.75
N ALA A 337 -6.56 18.90 -25.96
CA ALA A 337 -5.37 18.62 -25.17
C ALA A 337 -4.12 19.03 -25.97
N ALA A 338 -3.17 19.70 -25.32
CA ALA A 338 -1.87 20.01 -25.88
C ALA A 338 -0.78 19.46 -24.95
N TRP A 339 0.33 19.04 -25.54
CA TRP A 339 1.48 18.49 -24.83
C TRP A 339 2.71 19.27 -25.29
N LEU A 340 3.62 19.57 -24.36
CA LEU A 340 4.96 20.01 -24.71
C LEU A 340 5.76 18.77 -25.08
N THR A 341 6.22 18.70 -26.32
CA THR A 341 7.28 17.78 -26.72
C THR A 341 8.59 18.56 -26.61
N ASP A 342 9.63 17.97 -26.02
CA ASP A 342 10.94 18.62 -25.90
C ASP A 342 11.36 19.23 -27.24
N SER A 343 11.65 20.53 -27.22
CA SER A 343 12.26 21.23 -28.35
C SER A 343 13.73 20.83 -28.43
N GLN A 344 14.17 20.40 -29.61
CA GLN A 344 15.58 20.23 -29.99
C GLN A 344 16.46 21.40 -29.54
#